data_AF-A0A973I6Q2-F1
#
_entry.id   AF-A0A973I6Q2-F1
#
_cell.length_a   1.000
_cell.length_b   1.000
_cell.length_c   1.000
_cell.angle_alpha   90.00
_cell.angle_beta   90.00
_cell.angle_gamma   90.00
#
_symmetry.space_group_name_H-M   'P 1'
#
loop_
_entity.id
_entity.type
_entity.pdbx_description
1 polymer ?
#
loop_
_entity_poly.entity_id
_entity_poly.type
_entity_poly.pdbx_seq_one_letter_code
_entity_poly.pdbx_strand_id
1 'polypeptide(L)' 'YGLTANTGRKKNLDKARQLLNVKVPIVPLDKEISGETKTHEPAATFVCPCCGAGMEVTEVLPHLYLPRAPPLMLN' A
#
# COMPACT_ATOMS: atom_id res chain seq x y z
N TYR A 1 -1.41 21.98 20.23
CA TYR A 1 -1.67 20.72 20.95
C TYR A 1 -2.28 21.08 22.31
N GLY A 2 -3.55 20.73 22.58
CA GLY A 2 -4.34 21.28 23.71
C GLY A 2 -4.40 20.41 24.97
N LEU A 3 -4.91 20.97 26.08
CA LEU A 3 -4.96 20.40 27.44
C LEU A 3 -5.66 19.04 27.55
N THR A 4 -6.67 18.79 26.71
CA THR A 4 -7.41 17.51 26.65
C THR A 4 -6.96 16.60 25.52
N ALA A 5 -5.89 16.97 24.80
CA ALA A 5 -5.37 16.13 23.73
C ALA A 5 -4.74 14.88 24.34
N ASN A 6 -5.24 13.70 23.96
CA ASN A 6 -4.64 12.43 24.33
C ASN A 6 -3.32 12.26 23.57
N THR A 7 -2.27 12.86 24.11
CA THR A 7 -0.90 12.83 23.56
C THR A 7 -0.33 11.41 23.47
N GLY A 8 -0.89 10.46 24.25
CA GLY A 8 -0.52 9.05 24.24
C GLY A 8 -1.34 8.18 23.29
N ARG A 9 -2.35 8.72 22.58
CA ARG A 9 -3.30 7.93 21.78
C ARG A 9 -2.62 7.00 20.78
N LYS A 10 -1.60 7.48 20.06
CA LYS A 10 -0.83 6.68 19.10
C LYS A 10 -0.17 5.47 19.79
N LYS A 11 0.52 5.70 20.91
CA LYS A 11 1.20 4.66 21.70
C LYS A 11 0.23 3.60 22.22
N ASN A 12 -0.94 4.02 22.72
CA ASN A 12 -1.96 3.09 23.22
C ASN A 12 -2.57 2.23 22.11
N LEU A 13 -2.79 2.81 20.92
CA LEU A 13 -3.28 2.05 19.76
C LEU A 13 -2.23 1.07 19.22
N ASP A 14 -0.96 1.43 19.20
CA ASP A 14 0.12 0.54 18.79
C ASP A 14 0.27 -0.65 19.76
N LYS A 15 0.19 -0.39 21.07
CA LYS A 15 0.19 -1.45 22.11
C LYS A 15 -1.01 -2.39 21.96
N ALA A 16 -2.21 -1.85 21.73
CA ALA A 16 -3.40 -2.66 21.50
C ALA A 16 -3.25 -3.56 20.26
N ARG A 17 -2.69 -3.04 19.15
CA ARG A 17 -2.45 -3.84 17.93
C ARG A 17 -1.44 -4.98 18.15
N GLN A 18 -0.39 -4.73 18.93
CA GLN A 18 0.58 -5.76 19.32
C GLN A 18 -0.06 -6.88 20.15
N LEU A 19 -0.85 -6.52 21.16
CA LEU A 19 -1.51 -7.51 22.04
C LEU A 19 -2.56 -8.33 21.30
N LEU A 20 -3.26 -7.74 20.33
CA LEU A 20 -4.28 -8.41 19.53
C LEU A 20 -3.70 -9.12 18.30
N ASN A 21 -2.38 -9.07 18.08
CA ASN A 21 -1.66 -9.63 16.93
C ASN A 21 -2.25 -9.23 15.55
N VAL A 22 -2.80 -8.02 15.46
CA VAL A 22 -3.42 -7.47 14.25
C VAL A 22 -2.39 -6.68 13.43
N LYS A 23 -2.23 -6.98 12.14
CA LYS A 23 -1.40 -6.13 11.24
C LYS A 23 -2.01 -4.73 11.15
N VAL A 24 -1.17 -3.73 11.40
CA VAL A 24 -1.57 -2.32 11.32
C VAL A 24 -2.01 -2.01 9.89
N PRO A 25 -3.23 -1.48 9.66
CA PRO A 25 -3.61 -1.02 8.33
C PRO A 25 -2.73 0.19 7.96
N ILE A 26 -2.03 0.10 6.83
CA ILE A 26 -1.39 1.26 6.20
C ILE A 26 -2.53 2.01 5.51
N VAL A 27 -3.03 3.07 6.13
CA VAL A 27 -4.03 3.94 5.51
C VAL A 27 -3.27 4.93 4.63
N PRO A 28 -3.47 4.95 3.29
CA PRO A 28 -2.94 6.03 2.48
C PRO A 28 -3.64 7.34 2.89
N LEU A 29 -2.85 8.40 3.00
CA LEU A 29 -3.33 9.73 3.39
C LEU A 29 -4.07 10.35 2.19
N ASP A 30 -5.31 9.93 1.96
CA ASP A 30 -6.12 10.51 0.90
C ASP A 30 -6.90 11.70 1.44
N LYS A 31 -6.50 12.89 0.99
CA LYS A 31 -7.30 14.11 0.73
C LYS A 31 -6.33 15.14 0.16
N GLU A 32 -6.56 15.72 -1.02
CA GLU A 32 -7.81 16.38 -1.41
C GLU A 32 -8.15 16.11 -2.89
N ILE A 33 -9.35 15.58 -3.17
CA ILE A 33 -9.97 15.67 -4.49
C ILE A 33 -11.02 16.77 -4.37
N SER A 34 -10.60 17.99 -4.63
CA SER A 34 -11.49 19.10 -4.96
C SER A 34 -10.99 19.68 -6.28
N GLY A 35 -11.87 19.68 -7.29
CA GLY A 35 -11.65 20.45 -8.51
C GLY A 35 -11.58 19.61 -9.77
N GLU A 36 -12.64 19.78 -10.57
CA GLU A 36 -12.62 19.76 -12.03
C GLU A 36 -12.49 18.38 -12.70
N THR A 37 -13.66 17.92 -13.16
CA THR A 37 -13.82 17.04 -14.32
C THR A 37 -13.17 17.66 -15.55
N LYS A 38 -11.85 17.56 -15.64
CA LYS A 38 -11.16 17.50 -16.92
C LYS A 38 -10.86 16.03 -17.10
N THR A 39 -11.53 15.40 -18.07
CA THR A 39 -11.11 14.16 -18.70
C THR A 39 -9.73 14.37 -19.31
N HIS A 40 -8.71 14.47 -18.46
CA HIS A 40 -7.35 14.19 -18.84
C HIS A 40 -7.30 12.70 -19.07
N GLU A 41 -6.88 12.28 -20.25
CA GLU A 41 -6.49 10.89 -20.45
C GLU A 41 -5.56 10.50 -19.29
N PRO A 42 -5.81 9.36 -18.63
CA PRO A 42 -5.03 8.97 -17.47
C PRO A 42 -3.56 8.97 -17.87
N ALA A 43 -2.74 9.70 -17.12
CA ALA A 43 -1.31 9.75 -17.38
C ALA A 43 -0.75 8.32 -17.42
N ALA A 44 0.00 8.00 -18.48
CA ALA A 44 0.51 6.66 -18.69
C ALA A 44 1.35 6.24 -17.47
N THR A 45 0.93 5.18 -16.79
CA THR A 45 1.59 4.67 -15.57
C THR A 45 3.00 4.16 -15.86
N PHE A 46 3.23 3.71 -17.10
CA PHE A 46 4.51 3.23 -17.61
C PHE A 46 4.89 4.02 -18.86
N VAL A 47 6.14 4.48 -18.92
CA VAL A 47 6.64 5.38 -19.96
C VAL A 47 7.93 4.80 -20.55
N CYS A 48 8.07 4.76 -21.88
CA CYS A 48 9.31 4.27 -22.51
C CYS A 48 10.47 5.20 -22.15
N PRO A 49 11.60 4.69 -21.62
CA PRO A 49 12.79 5.50 -21.38
C PRO A 49 13.43 6.01 -22.69
N CYS A 50 13.05 5.44 -23.83
CA CYS A 50 13.56 5.75 -25.15
C CYS A 50 12.90 7.00 -25.78
N CYS A 51 11.57 7.08 -25.71
CA CYS A 51 10.78 8.03 -26.51
C CYS A 51 9.67 8.72 -25.72
N GLY A 52 9.47 8.36 -24.44
CA GLY A 52 8.41 8.96 -23.63
C GLY A 52 6.99 8.47 -23.95
N ALA A 53 6.82 7.48 -24.84
CA ALA A 53 5.50 6.92 -25.15
C ALA A 53 4.94 6.11 -23.96
N GLY A 54 3.61 6.11 -23.82
CA GLY A 54 2.93 5.27 -22.83
C GLY A 54 3.04 3.79 -23.18
N MET A 55 3.31 2.95 -22.19
CA MET A 55 3.35 1.50 -22.34
C MET A 55 2.07 0.87 -21.77
N GLU A 56 1.55 -0.15 -22.46
CA GLU A 56 0.39 -0.94 -22.03
C GLU A 56 0.84 -2.32 -21.51
N VAL A 57 0.23 -2.78 -20.42
CA VAL A 57 0.52 -4.10 -19.83
C VAL A 57 -0.33 -5.16 -20.53
N THR A 58 0.28 -6.04 -21.30
CA THR A 58 -0.42 -7.11 -22.02
C THR A 58 -0.62 -8.39 -21.20
N GLU A 59 0.28 -8.67 -20.26
CA GLU A 59 0.25 -9.87 -19.42
C GLU A 59 0.94 -9.61 -18.07
N VAL A 60 0.46 -10.26 -17.01
CA VAL A 60 1.08 -10.22 -15.68
C VAL A 60 1.37 -11.65 -15.25
N LEU A 61 2.64 -11.98 -15.05
CA LEU A 61 3.01 -13.29 -14.51
C LEU A 61 2.61 -13.36 -13.03
N PRO A 62 1.70 -14.26 -12.64
CA PRO A 62 1.33 -14.40 -11.23
C PRO A 62 2.50 -14.98 -10.43
N HIS A 63 2.66 -14.53 -9.19
CA HIS A 63 3.64 -15.10 -8.27
C HIS A 63 3.19 -16.50 -7.82
N LEU A 64 3.44 -17.53 -8.64
CA LEU A 64 2.78 -18.83 -8.51
C LEU A 64 3.34 -19.77 -7.43
N TYR A 65 4.54 -19.53 -6.88
CA TYR A 65 5.17 -20.53 -6.00
C TYR A 65 5.90 -19.91 -4.81
N LEU A 66 5.15 -19.47 -3.79
CA LEU A 66 5.72 -19.42 -2.44
C LEU A 66 5.51 -20.79 -1.77
N PRO A 67 6.58 -21.46 -1.30
CA PRO A 67 6.45 -22.66 -0.48
C PRO A 67 5.55 -22.35 0.71
N ARG A 68 4.40 -23.04 0.82
CA ARG A 68 3.45 -22.85 1.92
C ARG A 68 3.93 -23.41 3.26
N ALA A 69 5.06 -24.13 3.25
CA ALA A 69 5.67 -24.75 4.41
C ALA A 69 7.20 -24.79 4.25
N PRO A 70 7.95 -24.79 5.37
CA PRO A 70 9.38 -25.06 5.35
C PRO A 70 9.67 -26.49 4.84
N PRO A 71 10.85 -26.74 4.25
CA PRO A 71 11.23 -28.06 3.78
C PRO A 71 11.21 -29.08 4.93
N LEU A 72 10.73 -30.29 4.65
CA LEU A 72 10.77 -31.39 5.61
C LEU A 72 12.22 -31.77 5.87
N MET A 73 12.60 -31.84 7.15
CA MET A 73 13.90 -32.41 7.54
C MET A 73 13.83 -33.92 7.32
N LEU A 74 14.71 -34.45 6.47
CA LEU A 74 14.97 -35.89 6.45
C LEU A 74 15.83 -36.24 7.67
N ASN A 75 15.37 -37.19 8.48
CA ASN A 75 16.17 -37.83 9.54
C ASN A 75 16.95 -39.00 8.96
#